data_AF-A0A2W4PWF1-F1
#
_entry.id   AF-A0A2W4PWF1-F1
#
_cell.length_a   1.000
_cell.length_b   1.000
_cell.length_c   1.000
_cell.angle_alpha   90.00
_cell.angle_beta   90.00
_cell.angle_gamma   90.00
#
_symmetry.space_group_name_H-M   'P 1'
#
loop_
_entity.id
_entity.type
_entity.pdbx_description
1 polymer ?
#
loop_
_entity_poly.entity_id
_entity_poly.type
_entity_poly.pdbx_seq_one_letter_code
_entity_poly.pdbx_strand_id
1 'polypeptide(L)'
;MRPVIVLALACMATSLVGCGRGTSTAPAPATASSPPIQEVMANAFTPQSNQLWEISGKVYDDEGNISAAMLSEEDWAALVKVATEMRAAATGLKDTANLQVAAPGVKLQGEEGPGALSATQIKALIDALPQEFAAEADRLIEVADGVLAAVQARDAEKLDELSGVLNEVCTSCHTKFWYPEQEAAE
;
A
#
# COMPACT_ATOMS: atom_id res chain seq x y z
N MET A 1 74.60 -23.67 33.06
CA MET A 1 75.33 -24.05 31.83
C MET A 1 74.36 -24.65 30.82
N ARG A 2 74.00 -23.89 29.79
CA ARG A 2 73.91 -24.33 28.38
C ARG A 2 73.59 -23.09 27.52
N PRO A 3 74.53 -22.66 26.65
CA PRO A 3 74.39 -21.50 25.79
C PRO A 3 73.92 -21.93 24.39
N VAL A 4 73.22 -21.06 23.65
CA VAL A 4 73.33 -21.00 22.18
C VAL A 4 73.15 -19.55 21.75
N ILE A 5 74.19 -19.04 21.09
CA ILE A 5 74.34 -17.75 20.40
C ILE A 5 73.80 -17.91 18.97
N VAL A 6 73.67 -16.78 18.26
CA VAL A 6 73.74 -16.56 16.79
C VAL A 6 72.37 -16.17 16.23
N LEU A 7 72.16 -15.12 15.42
CA LEU A 7 72.93 -13.99 14.86
C LEU A 7 71.95 -13.23 13.93
N ALA A 8 72.34 -12.03 13.51
CA ALA A 8 71.89 -11.27 12.33
C ALA A 8 70.75 -10.27 12.58
N LEU A 9 70.99 -8.95 12.69
CA LEU A 9 71.51 -7.99 11.70
C LEU A 9 70.49 -7.69 10.58
N ALA A 10 69.83 -6.52 10.63
CA ALA A 10 69.69 -5.59 9.50
C ALA A 10 68.80 -4.38 9.84
N CYS A 11 69.26 -3.23 9.34
CA CYS A 11 68.65 -1.90 9.32
C CYS A 11 67.21 -1.86 8.79
N MET A 12 66.39 -0.90 9.26
CA MET A 12 65.78 0.11 8.36
C MET A 12 65.10 1.23 9.16
N ALA A 13 65.25 2.45 8.64
CA ALA A 13 64.74 3.69 9.17
C ALA A 13 63.23 3.91 8.90
N THR A 14 62.61 4.65 9.83
CA THR A 14 61.46 5.58 9.72
C THR A 14 60.55 5.57 8.48
N SER A 15 59.24 5.50 8.72
CA SER A 15 58.21 6.29 8.01
C SER A 15 56.96 6.44 8.87
N LEU A 16 56.59 7.69 9.19
CA LEU A 16 55.27 8.01 9.74
C LEU A 16 54.22 7.75 8.64
N VAL A 17 53.24 6.90 8.92
CA VAL A 17 51.97 6.87 8.18
C VAL A 17 50.86 7.07 9.19
N GLY A 18 50.34 8.30 9.21
CA GLY A 18 49.14 8.64 9.96
C GLY A 18 47.93 7.94 9.35
N CYS A 19 47.27 7.09 10.13
CA CYS A 19 45.93 6.63 9.82
C CYS A 19 44.96 7.79 9.99
N GLY A 20 44.79 8.57 8.92
CA GLY A 20 43.56 9.35 8.73
C GLY A 20 42.40 8.37 8.67
N ARG A 21 41.68 8.23 9.79
CA ARG A 21 40.34 7.66 9.81
C ARG A 21 39.46 8.58 8.96
N GLY A 22 39.41 8.30 7.66
CA GLY A 22 38.34 8.78 6.81
C GLY A 22 37.04 8.24 7.40
N THR A 23 36.29 9.12 8.06
CA THR A 23 34.87 8.89 8.32
C THR A 23 34.21 8.77 6.95
N SER A 24 34.11 7.53 6.46
CA SER A 24 33.22 7.21 5.38
C SER A 24 31.81 7.39 5.94
N THR A 25 31.27 8.60 5.78
CA THR A 25 29.85 8.87 5.98
C THR A 25 29.13 8.02 4.96
N ALA A 26 28.66 6.84 5.39
CA ALA A 26 27.69 6.08 4.62
C ALA A 26 26.52 7.01 4.30
N PRO A 27 26.04 7.08 3.04
CA PRO A 27 24.83 7.82 2.74
C PRO A 27 23.72 7.32 3.66
N ALA A 28 22.99 8.24 4.31
CA ALA A 28 21.77 7.88 5.01
C ALA A 28 20.89 7.09 4.02
N PRO A 29 20.22 6.02 4.47
CA PRO A 29 19.31 5.30 3.59
C PRO A 29 18.31 6.32 3.03
N ALA A 30 18.22 6.39 1.70
CA ALA A 30 17.12 7.10 1.08
C ALA A 30 15.85 6.52 1.71
N THR A 31 15.09 7.36 2.42
CA THR A 31 13.77 7.00 2.91
C THR A 31 13.03 6.39 1.73
N ALA A 32 12.72 5.10 1.79
CA ALA A 32 12.02 4.44 0.70
C ALA A 32 10.72 5.21 0.46
N SER A 33 10.61 5.88 -0.69
CA SER A 33 9.37 6.55 -1.06
C SER A 33 8.28 5.49 -1.14
N SER A 34 7.08 5.85 -0.65
CA SER A 34 5.89 5.02 -0.85
C SER A 34 5.71 4.71 -2.34
N PRO A 35 5.26 3.51 -2.70
CA PRO A 35 4.96 3.18 -4.08
C PRO A 35 3.94 4.17 -4.67
N PRO A 36 4.00 4.47 -5.97
CA PRO A 36 3.02 5.35 -6.60
C PRO A 36 1.59 4.79 -6.47
N ILE A 37 0.59 5.67 -6.40
CA ILE A 37 -0.82 5.28 -6.25
C ILE A 37 -1.22 4.27 -7.33
N GLN A 38 -0.77 4.44 -8.58
CA GLN A 38 -1.07 3.47 -9.65
C GLN A 38 -0.67 2.04 -9.27
N GLU A 39 0.45 1.86 -8.57
CA GLU A 39 0.98 0.55 -8.20
C GLU A 39 0.25 0.02 -6.97
N VAL A 40 -0.07 0.91 -6.03
CA VAL A 40 -0.91 0.58 -4.87
C VAL A 40 -2.29 0.09 -5.35
N MET A 41 -2.90 0.77 -6.31
CA MET A 41 -4.17 0.34 -6.90
C MET A 41 -4.02 -0.99 -7.62
N ALA A 42 -3.05 -1.12 -8.53
CA ALA A 42 -2.87 -2.33 -9.34
C ALA A 42 -2.52 -3.58 -8.52
N ASN A 43 -1.74 -3.43 -7.43
CA ASN A 43 -1.14 -4.57 -6.72
C ASN A 43 -1.71 -4.80 -5.31
N ALA A 44 -2.44 -3.84 -4.74
CA ALA A 44 -2.94 -3.94 -3.36
C ALA A 44 -4.43 -3.64 -3.17
N PHE A 45 -5.08 -2.87 -4.05
CA PHE A 45 -6.54 -2.69 -3.98
C PHE A 45 -7.26 -3.57 -4.99
N THR A 46 -6.89 -3.54 -6.27
CA THR A 46 -7.59 -4.33 -7.30
C THR A 46 -7.65 -5.83 -6.98
N PRO A 47 -6.54 -6.53 -6.63
CA PRO A 47 -6.62 -7.95 -6.31
C PRO A 47 -7.46 -8.23 -5.06
N GLN A 48 -7.33 -7.40 -4.03
CA GLN A 48 -7.92 -7.59 -2.71
C GLN A 48 -9.41 -7.27 -2.73
N SER A 49 -9.84 -6.23 -3.45
CA SER A 49 -11.25 -5.95 -3.71
C SER A 49 -11.90 -7.08 -4.50
N ASN A 50 -11.24 -7.57 -5.55
CA ASN A 50 -11.74 -8.72 -6.32
C ASN A 50 -11.90 -9.96 -5.43
N GLN A 51 -10.94 -10.23 -4.55
CA GLN A 51 -11.02 -11.35 -3.62
C GLN A 51 -12.12 -11.14 -2.56
N LEU A 52 -12.32 -9.92 -2.06
CA LEU A 52 -13.42 -9.61 -1.17
C LEU A 52 -14.77 -9.89 -1.84
N TRP A 53 -14.98 -9.38 -3.06
CA TRP A 53 -16.22 -9.56 -3.80
C TRP A 53 -16.46 -11.01 -4.20
N GLU A 54 -15.41 -11.74 -4.57
CA GLU A 54 -15.52 -13.17 -4.86
C GLU A 54 -16.00 -13.95 -3.62
N ILE A 55 -15.39 -13.69 -2.46
CA ILE A 55 -15.74 -14.39 -1.22
C ILE A 55 -17.11 -13.93 -0.71
N SER A 56 -17.40 -12.62 -0.71
CA SER A 56 -18.71 -12.12 -0.28
C SER A 56 -19.83 -12.65 -1.17
N GLY A 57 -19.61 -12.81 -2.47
CA GLY A 57 -20.59 -13.43 -3.37
C GLY A 57 -20.92 -14.89 -3.05
N LYS A 58 -20.06 -15.60 -2.30
CA LYS A 58 -20.32 -16.99 -1.88
C LYS A 58 -21.28 -17.10 -0.70
N VAL A 59 -21.59 -16.01 0.01
CA VAL A 59 -22.37 -16.11 1.26
C VAL A 59 -23.84 -16.52 1.05
N TYR A 60 -24.34 -16.50 -0.18
CA TYR A 60 -25.71 -16.83 -0.50
C TYR A 60 -25.90 -18.35 -0.66
N ASP A 61 -26.87 -18.93 0.04
CA ASP A 61 -27.30 -20.32 -0.13
C ASP A 61 -28.15 -20.52 -1.39
N ASP A 62 -28.57 -21.77 -1.65
CA ASP A 62 -29.36 -22.13 -2.83
C ASP A 62 -30.75 -21.45 -2.86
N GLU A 63 -31.23 -20.98 -1.71
CA GLU A 63 -32.47 -20.22 -1.55
C GLU A 63 -32.26 -18.69 -1.63
N GLY A 64 -31.00 -18.23 -1.71
CA GLY A 64 -30.61 -16.83 -1.76
C GLY A 64 -30.57 -16.13 -0.39
N ASN A 65 -30.53 -16.88 0.71
CA ASN A 65 -30.30 -16.31 2.03
C ASN A 65 -28.80 -16.20 2.32
N ILE A 66 -28.40 -15.19 3.07
CA ILE A 66 -27.03 -15.05 3.55
C ILE A 66 -26.77 -16.07 4.66
N SER A 67 -25.69 -16.84 4.54
CA SER A 67 -25.31 -17.87 5.48
C SER A 67 -23.79 -18.00 5.59
N ALA A 68 -23.28 -17.88 6.82
CA ALA A 68 -21.87 -18.11 7.12
C ALA A 68 -21.40 -19.55 6.83
N ALA A 69 -22.34 -20.51 6.76
CA ALA A 69 -22.03 -21.90 6.43
C ALA A 69 -21.57 -22.09 4.98
N MET A 70 -21.79 -21.09 4.11
CA MET A 70 -21.31 -21.11 2.74
C MET A 70 -19.80 -20.81 2.61
N LEU A 71 -19.21 -20.20 3.64
CA LEU A 71 -17.79 -19.85 3.63
C LEU A 71 -16.95 -20.90 4.35
N SER A 72 -15.92 -21.38 3.65
CA SER A 72 -14.94 -22.30 4.22
C SER A 72 -13.98 -21.60 5.17
N GLU A 73 -13.27 -22.36 6.02
CA GLU A 73 -12.18 -21.80 6.83
C GLU A 73 -11.10 -21.10 6.00
N GLU A 74 -10.87 -21.56 4.76
CA GLU A 74 -9.95 -20.92 3.82
C GLU A 74 -10.46 -19.55 3.36
N ASP A 75 -11.75 -19.43 3.08
CA ASP A 75 -12.37 -18.14 2.73
C ASP A 75 -12.23 -17.14 3.88
N TRP A 76 -12.53 -17.57 5.11
CA TRP A 76 -12.37 -16.72 6.30
C TRP A 76 -10.91 -16.30 6.53
N ALA A 77 -9.95 -17.21 6.34
CA ALA A 77 -8.53 -16.90 6.44
C ALA A 77 -8.07 -15.93 5.33
N ALA A 78 -8.57 -16.09 4.11
CA ALA A 78 -8.30 -15.21 3.00
C ALA A 78 -8.80 -13.78 3.27
N LEU A 79 -9.97 -13.62 3.90
CA LEU A 79 -10.49 -12.31 4.28
C LEU A 79 -9.61 -11.57 5.30
N VAL A 80 -8.92 -12.28 6.20
CA VAL A 80 -7.92 -11.66 7.09
C VAL A 80 -6.78 -11.04 6.28
N LYS A 81 -6.29 -11.76 5.26
CA LYS A 81 -5.22 -11.26 4.37
C LYS A 81 -5.71 -10.06 3.57
N VAL A 82 -6.89 -10.15 2.96
CA VAL A 82 -7.53 -9.06 2.20
C VAL A 82 -7.58 -7.79 3.05
N ALA A 83 -8.19 -7.88 4.24
CA ALA A 83 -8.37 -6.71 5.09
C ALA A 83 -7.04 -6.13 5.60
N THR A 84 -6.09 -7.00 5.98
CA THR A 84 -4.77 -6.54 6.44
C THR A 84 -4.00 -5.80 5.35
N GLU A 85 -4.03 -6.31 4.11
CA GLU A 85 -3.33 -5.70 2.99
C GLU A 85 -4.00 -4.39 2.55
N MET A 86 -5.33 -4.35 2.47
CA MET A 86 -6.07 -3.12 2.15
C MET A 86 -5.84 -2.04 3.21
N ARG A 87 -5.86 -2.40 4.50
CA ARG A 87 -5.56 -1.47 5.60
C ARG A 87 -4.17 -0.88 5.49
N ALA A 88 -3.17 -1.72 5.23
CA ALA A 88 -1.78 -1.28 5.09
C ALA A 88 -1.61 -0.35 3.88
N ALA A 89 -2.21 -0.70 2.74
CA ALA A 89 -2.19 0.11 1.52
C ALA A 89 -2.87 1.47 1.75
N ALA A 90 -4.07 1.48 2.34
CA ALA A 90 -4.82 2.70 2.65
C ALA A 90 -4.07 3.62 3.62
N THR A 91 -3.40 3.06 4.63
CA THR A 91 -2.55 3.83 5.55
C THR A 91 -1.44 4.56 4.81
N GLY A 92 -0.82 3.92 3.80
CA GLY A 92 0.22 4.54 2.98
C GLY A 92 -0.27 5.72 2.13
N LEU A 93 -1.55 5.74 1.74
CA LEU A 93 -2.14 6.82 0.96
C LEU A 93 -2.30 8.13 1.75
N LYS A 94 -2.23 8.08 3.08
CA LYS A 94 -2.41 9.26 3.94
C LYS A 94 -1.22 10.22 3.93
N ASP A 95 -0.04 9.79 3.49
CA ASP A 95 1.13 10.66 3.33
C ASP A 95 1.08 11.41 1.99
N THR A 96 0.08 12.27 1.84
CA THR A 96 -0.21 13.00 0.60
C THR A 96 0.94 13.90 0.15
N ALA A 97 1.75 14.40 1.08
CA ALA A 97 2.89 15.27 0.78
C ALA A 97 3.98 14.56 -0.03
N ASN A 98 4.20 13.26 0.22
CA ASN A 98 5.22 12.45 -0.47
C ASN A 98 4.64 11.48 -1.49
N LEU A 99 3.33 11.54 -1.73
CA LEU A 99 2.62 10.61 -2.59
C LEU A 99 2.91 10.88 -4.07
N GLN A 100 3.24 9.83 -4.83
CA GLN A 100 3.34 9.89 -6.28
C GLN A 100 2.07 9.29 -6.88
N VAL A 101 1.47 9.93 -7.89
CA VAL A 101 0.27 9.36 -8.54
C VAL A 101 0.65 8.19 -9.47
N ALA A 102 1.68 8.39 -10.30
CA ALA A 102 2.22 7.40 -11.22
C ALA A 102 3.74 7.41 -11.19
N ALA A 103 4.38 6.29 -11.53
CA ALA A 103 5.82 6.26 -11.74
C ALA A 103 6.22 7.18 -12.93
N PRO A 104 7.45 7.74 -12.95
CA PRO A 104 7.89 8.60 -14.03
C PRO A 104 7.73 7.95 -15.41
N GLY A 105 7.01 8.63 -16.32
CA GLY A 105 6.79 8.16 -17.68
C GLY A 105 5.70 7.10 -17.84
N VAL A 106 5.02 6.70 -16.76
CA VAL A 106 3.87 5.79 -16.84
C VAL A 106 2.58 6.59 -17.02
N LYS A 107 1.75 6.15 -17.97
CA LYS A 107 0.39 6.66 -18.17
C LYS A 107 -0.58 5.93 -17.26
N LEU A 108 -1.56 6.65 -16.73
CA LEU A 108 -2.62 6.04 -15.96
C LEU A 108 -3.56 5.25 -16.86
N GLN A 109 -4.12 4.17 -16.32
CA GLN A 109 -5.16 3.41 -17.00
C GLN A 109 -6.39 4.30 -17.22
N GLY A 110 -6.85 4.41 -18.47
CA GLY A 110 -8.02 5.22 -18.82
C GLY A 110 -7.77 6.72 -18.92
N GLU A 111 -6.50 7.17 -18.89
CA GLU A 111 -6.11 8.58 -19.05
C GLU A 111 -6.54 9.16 -20.42
N GLU A 112 -6.73 8.32 -21.43
CA GLU A 112 -7.25 8.69 -22.74
C GLU A 112 -8.79 8.91 -22.81
N GLY A 113 -9.51 8.59 -21.72
CA GLY A 113 -10.95 8.72 -21.66
C GLY A 113 -11.42 10.18 -21.58
N PRO A 114 -12.64 10.51 -22.08
CA PRO A 114 -13.24 11.83 -21.86
C PRO A 114 -13.32 12.17 -20.36
N GLY A 115 -12.85 13.36 -19.99
CA GLY A 115 -12.84 13.83 -18.60
C GLY A 115 -11.82 13.16 -17.67
N ALA A 116 -10.93 12.32 -18.19
CA ALA A 116 -9.85 11.73 -17.41
C ALA A 116 -8.74 12.76 -17.14
N LEU A 117 -8.25 12.78 -15.90
CA LEU A 117 -7.12 13.62 -15.50
C LEU A 117 -5.78 12.90 -15.71
N SER A 118 -4.76 13.64 -16.12
CA SER A 118 -3.37 13.15 -16.09
C SER A 118 -2.84 13.01 -14.66
N ALA A 119 -1.79 12.21 -14.46
CA ALA A 119 -1.15 12.04 -13.15
C ALA A 119 -0.74 13.36 -12.48
N THR A 120 -0.29 14.35 -13.28
CA THR A 120 0.07 15.69 -12.78
C THR A 120 -1.16 16.47 -12.30
N GLN A 121 -2.29 16.38 -13.02
CA GLN A 121 -3.53 17.04 -12.63
C GLN A 121 -4.13 16.42 -11.36
N ILE A 122 -4.11 15.08 -11.26
CA ILE A 122 -4.55 14.36 -10.06
C ILE A 122 -3.69 14.76 -8.86
N LYS A 123 -2.36 14.81 -9.02
CA LYS A 123 -1.46 15.22 -7.93
C LYS A 123 -1.77 16.65 -7.47
N ALA A 124 -2.00 17.57 -8.40
CA ALA A 124 -2.36 18.95 -8.06
C ALA A 124 -3.71 19.03 -7.32
N LEU A 125 -4.68 18.17 -7.66
CA LEU A 125 -5.96 18.10 -6.98
C LEU A 125 -5.84 17.52 -5.57
N ILE A 126 -5.06 16.45 -5.39
CA ILE A 126 -4.73 15.89 -4.06
C ILE A 126 -4.01 16.93 -3.21
N ASP A 127 -3.08 17.70 -3.78
CA ASP A 127 -2.36 18.76 -3.07
C ASP A 127 -3.27 19.93 -2.67
N ALA A 128 -4.32 20.19 -3.44
CA ALA A 128 -5.33 21.19 -3.10
C ALA A 128 -6.31 20.69 -2.03
N LEU A 129 -6.57 19.38 -1.98
CA LEU A 129 -7.56 18.75 -1.09
C LEU A 129 -6.97 17.61 -0.23
N PRO A 130 -5.84 17.81 0.47
CA PRO A 130 -5.09 16.72 1.09
C PRO A 130 -5.87 16.06 2.24
N GLN A 131 -6.69 16.82 2.97
CA GLN A 131 -7.54 16.30 4.05
C GLN A 131 -8.69 15.45 3.51
N GLU A 132 -9.26 15.84 2.37
CA GLU A 132 -10.36 15.10 1.76
C GLU A 132 -9.86 13.78 1.16
N PHE A 133 -8.67 13.78 0.54
CA PHE A 133 -8.04 12.55 0.08
C PHE A 133 -7.69 11.61 1.25
N ALA A 134 -7.13 12.15 2.34
CA ALA A 134 -6.83 11.37 3.53
C ALA A 134 -8.09 10.80 4.20
N ALA A 135 -9.23 11.52 4.14
CA ALA A 135 -10.50 11.03 4.64
C ALA A 135 -11.05 9.85 3.83
N GLU A 136 -10.88 9.84 2.49
CA GLU A 136 -11.24 8.66 1.68
C GLU A 136 -10.34 7.46 2.01
N ALA A 137 -9.05 7.69 2.26
CA ALA A 137 -8.16 6.64 2.75
C ALA A 137 -8.59 6.10 4.12
N ASP A 138 -9.09 6.96 5.02
CA ASP A 138 -9.64 6.53 6.32
C ASP A 138 -10.90 5.68 6.16
N ARG A 139 -11.77 5.97 5.19
CA ARG A 139 -12.93 5.11 4.89
C ARG A 139 -12.53 3.72 4.40
N LEU A 140 -11.44 3.61 3.62
CA LEU A 140 -10.89 2.30 3.22
C LEU A 140 -10.35 1.52 4.42
N ILE A 141 -9.71 2.22 5.37
CA ILE A 141 -9.22 1.67 6.64
C ILE A 141 -10.40 1.16 7.49
N GLU A 142 -11.50 1.89 7.54
CA GLU A 142 -12.73 1.50 8.24
C GLU A 142 -13.39 0.27 7.63
N VAL A 143 -13.47 0.17 6.30
CA VAL A 143 -13.96 -1.04 5.62
C VAL A 143 -13.09 -2.24 5.98
N ALA A 144 -11.76 -2.09 5.93
CA ALA A 144 -10.84 -3.16 6.29
C ALA A 144 -11.01 -3.61 7.76
N ASP A 145 -11.15 -2.67 8.69
CA ASP A 145 -11.45 -2.99 10.09
C ASP A 145 -12.79 -3.70 10.25
N GLY A 146 -13.80 -3.26 9.51
CA GLY A 146 -15.10 -3.91 9.45
C GLY A 146 -15.00 -5.37 8.98
N VAL A 147 -14.20 -5.63 7.93
CA VAL A 147 -14.00 -7.00 7.42
C VAL A 147 -13.30 -7.86 8.47
N LEU A 148 -12.27 -7.35 9.15
CA LEU A 148 -11.62 -8.09 10.25
C LEU A 148 -12.59 -8.42 11.38
N ALA A 149 -13.45 -7.48 11.75
CA ALA A 149 -14.48 -7.69 12.77
C ALA A 149 -15.51 -8.74 12.33
N ALA A 150 -15.97 -8.68 11.07
CA ALA A 150 -16.89 -9.65 10.49
C ALA A 150 -16.28 -11.06 10.47
N VAL A 151 -15.00 -11.19 10.11
CA VAL A 151 -14.28 -12.48 10.15
C VAL A 151 -14.22 -13.03 11.58
N GLN A 152 -13.91 -12.19 12.57
CA GLN A 152 -13.86 -12.60 13.97
C GLN A 152 -15.23 -13.10 14.48
N ALA A 153 -16.30 -12.44 14.06
CA ALA A 153 -17.68 -12.77 14.44
C ALA A 153 -18.32 -13.88 13.59
N ARG A 154 -17.67 -14.29 12.47
CA ARG A 154 -18.27 -15.14 11.42
C ARG A 154 -19.58 -14.55 10.89
N ASP A 155 -19.58 -13.24 10.69
CA ASP A 155 -20.75 -12.46 10.30
C ASP A 155 -20.80 -12.29 8.77
N ALA A 156 -21.52 -13.18 8.11
CA ALA A 156 -21.68 -13.17 6.65
C ALA A 156 -22.58 -12.03 6.16
N GLU A 157 -23.54 -11.58 6.97
CA GLU A 157 -24.39 -10.42 6.64
C GLU A 157 -23.54 -9.15 6.61
N LYS A 158 -22.70 -8.96 7.64
CA LYS A 158 -21.80 -7.82 7.68
C LYS A 158 -20.77 -7.85 6.55
N LEU A 159 -20.31 -9.04 6.15
CA LEU A 159 -19.38 -9.18 5.03
C LEU A 159 -20.01 -8.73 3.70
N ASP A 160 -21.26 -9.14 3.44
CA ASP A 160 -22.00 -8.73 2.25
C ASP A 160 -22.18 -7.20 2.21
N GLU A 161 -22.64 -6.61 3.33
CA GLU A 161 -22.78 -5.16 3.49
C GLU A 161 -21.47 -4.42 3.19
N LEU A 162 -20.36 -4.84 3.82
CA LEU A 162 -19.05 -4.21 3.64
C LEU A 162 -18.52 -4.34 2.22
N SER A 163 -18.89 -5.39 1.50
CA SER A 163 -18.52 -5.56 0.09
C SER A 163 -19.18 -4.50 -0.81
N GLY A 164 -20.42 -4.11 -0.48
CA GLY A 164 -21.13 -2.98 -1.10
C GLY A 164 -20.55 -1.63 -0.68
N VAL A 165 -20.29 -1.42 0.62
CA VAL A 165 -19.66 -0.19 1.12
C VAL A 165 -18.30 0.05 0.46
N LEU A 166 -17.51 -1.01 0.23
CA LEU A 166 -16.24 -0.86 -0.49
C LEU A 166 -16.43 -0.24 -1.88
N ASN A 167 -17.44 -0.68 -2.63
CA ASN A 167 -17.74 -0.11 -3.94
C ASN A 167 -18.05 1.39 -3.84
N GLU A 168 -18.87 1.80 -2.86
CA GLU A 168 -19.19 3.21 -2.62
C GLU A 168 -17.96 4.06 -2.28
N VAL A 169 -17.06 3.54 -1.44
CA VAL A 169 -15.80 4.23 -1.10
C VAL A 169 -14.89 4.37 -2.32
N CYS A 170 -14.79 3.32 -3.13
CA CYS A 170 -14.02 3.34 -4.38
C CYS A 170 -14.59 4.38 -5.36
N THR A 171 -15.91 4.38 -5.54
CA THR A 171 -16.60 5.36 -6.40
C THR A 171 -16.37 6.77 -5.89
N SER A 172 -16.62 7.06 -4.60
CA SER A 172 -16.44 8.38 -3.99
C SER A 172 -15.05 8.98 -4.23
N CYS A 173 -14.01 8.17 -4.01
CA CYS A 173 -12.63 8.61 -4.22
C CYS A 173 -12.32 8.82 -5.71
N HIS A 174 -12.72 7.88 -6.58
CA HIS A 174 -12.39 7.94 -8.00
C HIS A 174 -13.16 9.03 -8.75
N THR A 175 -14.44 9.24 -8.45
CA THR A 175 -15.19 10.34 -9.06
C THR A 175 -14.57 11.67 -8.66
N LYS A 176 -14.22 11.85 -7.38
CA LYS A 176 -13.65 13.11 -6.91
C LYS A 176 -12.25 13.40 -7.43
N PHE A 177 -11.35 12.40 -7.43
CA PHE A 177 -9.93 12.64 -7.69
C PHE A 177 -9.44 12.20 -9.07
N TRP A 178 -10.11 11.24 -9.72
CA TRP A 178 -9.71 10.69 -11.03
C TRP A 178 -10.60 11.18 -12.17
N TYR A 179 -11.90 11.30 -11.91
CA TYR A 179 -12.92 11.67 -12.92
C TYR A 179 -13.90 12.75 -12.42
N PRO A 180 -13.44 13.91 -11.93
CA PRO A 180 -14.31 14.93 -11.30
C PRO A 180 -15.37 15.52 -12.23
N GLU A 181 -15.17 15.42 -13.55
CA GLU A 181 -16.19 15.83 -14.51
C GLU A 181 -17.44 14.92 -14.49
N GLN A 182 -17.33 13.68 -14.01
CA GLN A 182 -18.49 12.79 -13.83
C GLN A 182 -19.35 13.24 -12.65
N GLU A 183 -18.74 13.72 -11.56
CA GLU A 183 -19.48 14.31 -10.42
C GLU A 183 -20.22 15.59 -10.83
N ALA A 184 -19.65 16.40 -11.71
CA ALA A 184 -20.26 17.64 -12.19
C ALA A 184 -21.43 17.42 -13.20
N ALA A 185 -21.63 16.19 -13.66
CA ALA A 185 -22.65 15.84 -14.65
C ALA A 185 -23.96 15.30 -14.05
N GLU A 186 -24.00 15.07 -12.73
CA GLU A 186 -25.16 14.62 -11.94
C GLU A 186 -25.86 15.80 -11.22
#